data_AF-A0A6M3LPZ1-F1
#
_entry.id   AF-A0A6M3LPZ1-F1
#
_cell.length_a   1.000
_cell.length_b   1.000
_cell.length_c   1.000
_cell.angle_alpha   90.00
_cell.angle_beta   90.00
_cell.angle_gamma   90.00
#
_symmetry.space_group_name_H-M   'P 1'
#
loop_
_entity.id
_entity.type
_entity.pdbx_description
1 polymer ?
#
loop_
_entity_poly.entity_id
_entity_poly.type
_entity_poly.pdbx_seq_one_letter_code
_entity_poly.pdbx_strand_id
1 'polypeptide(L)' 'MTKILFCTCENEYQDKLYGAHKRLCNSKKPKNQNQPNEFRCTVCGTVKST' A
#
# COMPACT_ATOMS: atom_id res chain seq x y z
N MET A 1 1.71 6.10 9.04
CA MET A 1 2.41 6.64 7.86
C MET A 1 1.72 6.09 6.61
N THR A 2 1.55 6.91 5.58
CA THR A 2 0.95 6.47 4.30
C THR A 2 1.98 6.58 3.19
N LYS A 3 2.02 5.59 2.30
CA LYS A 3 2.98 5.54 1.18
C LYS A 3 2.26 5.05 -0.07
N ILE A 4 2.59 5.62 -1.23
CA ILE A 4 2.08 5.15 -2.52
C ILE A 4 2.97 4.01 -2.99
N LEU A 5 2.41 2.82 -3.19
CA LEU A 5 3.13 1.64 -3.68
C LEU A 5 2.42 1.04 -4.89
N PHE A 6 3.16 0.31 -5.71
CA PHE A 6 2.58 -0.42 -6.83
C PHE A 6 1.65 -1.54 -6.32
N CYS A 7 0.46 -1.69 -6.89
CA CYS A 7 -0.52 -2.74 -6.63
C CYS A 7 -1.09 -3.24 -7.96
N THR A 8 -1.28 -4.55 -8.09
CA THR A 8 -1.92 -5.14 -9.26
C THR A 8 -3.45 -4.92 -9.30
N CYS A 9 -4.03 -4.48 -8.20
CA CYS A 9 -5.45 -4.14 -8.09
C CYS A 9 -5.81 -2.90 -8.90
N GLU A 10 -7.02 -2.85 -9.46
CA GLU A 10 -7.54 -1.72 -10.25
C GLU A 10 -8.46 -0.83 -9.39
N ASN A 11 -8.39 0.50 -9.58
CA ASN A 11 -9.23 1.45 -8.86
C ASN A 11 -9.24 2.79 -9.59
N GLU A 12 -10.35 3.11 -10.27
CA GLU A 12 -10.45 4.30 -11.10
C GLU A 12 -10.11 5.61 -10.37
N TYR A 13 -10.51 5.75 -9.11
CA TYR A 13 -10.25 6.94 -8.33
C TYR A 13 -8.76 7.12 -8.04
N GLN A 14 -8.10 6.09 -7.53
CA GLN A 14 -6.67 6.14 -7.24
C GLN A 14 -5.81 6.11 -8.51
N ASP A 15 -6.27 5.47 -9.59
CA ASP A 15 -5.61 5.49 -10.89
C ASP A 15 -5.56 6.90 -11.48
N LYS A 16 -6.62 7.71 -11.31
CA LYS A 16 -6.63 9.12 -11.69
C LYS A 16 -5.70 9.99 -10.82
N LEU A 17 -5.54 9.66 -9.54
CA LEU A 17 -4.75 10.47 -8.60
C LEU A 17 -3.25 10.13 -8.61
N TYR A 18 -2.91 8.85 -8.63
CA TYR A 18 -1.54 8.38 -8.45
C TYR A 18 -0.94 7.72 -9.68
N GLY A 19 -1.79 7.41 -10.68
CA GLY A 19 -1.44 6.65 -11.87
C GLY A 19 -1.87 5.18 -11.78
N ALA A 20 -1.90 4.52 -12.95
CA ALA A 20 -2.27 3.13 -13.07
C ALA A 20 -1.46 2.24 -12.12
N HIS A 21 -2.14 1.31 -11.45
CA HIS A 21 -1.53 0.33 -10.54
C HIS A 21 -0.74 0.95 -9.36
N LYS A 22 -0.98 2.22 -9.01
CA LYS A 22 -0.39 2.86 -7.83
C LYS A 22 -1.45 3.10 -6.78
N ARG A 23 -1.22 2.59 -5.57
CA ARG A 23 -2.21 2.64 -4.49
C ARG A 23 -1.64 3.29 -3.26
N LEU A 24 -2.52 4.01 -2.58
CA LEU A 24 -2.26 4.47 -1.24
C LEU A 24 -2.24 3.26 -0.30
N CYS A 25 -1.11 3.08 0.39
CA CYS A 25 -0.91 2.03 1.36
C CYS A 25 -0.67 2.62 2.75
N ASN A 26 -1.29 2.01 3.76
CA ASN A 26 -1.13 2.38 5.16
C ASN A 26 -0.08 1.49 5.81
N SER A 27 0.86 2.09 6.55
CA SER A 27 1.81 1.35 7.37
C SER A 27 1.07 0.57 8.45
N LYS A 28 1.27 -0.74 8.52
CA LYS A 28 0.99 -1.53 9.72
C LYS A 28 2.13 -1.32 10.71
N LYS A 29 1.79 -1.26 12.00
CA LYS A 29 2.81 -1.31 13.04
C LYS A 29 3.50 -2.67 12.95
N PRO A 30 4.84 -2.71 12.84
CA PRO A 30 5.56 -3.98 12.88
C PRO A 30 5.28 -4.64 14.23
N LYS A 31 5.06 -5.96 14.22
CA LYS A 31 4.81 -6.71 15.47
C LYS A 31 6.06 -6.74 16.36
N ASN A 32 7.24 -6.71 15.75
CA ASN A 32 8.54 -6.68 16.41
C ASN A 32 9.43 -5.62 15.77
N GLN A 33 10.31 -4.97 16.56
CA GLN A 33 11.26 -3.94 16.06
C GLN A 33 12.20 -4.43 14.95
N ASN A 34 12.38 -5.75 14.79
CA ASN A 34 13.22 -6.37 13.75
C ASN A 34 12.47 -6.76 12.47
N GLN A 35 11.17 -6.45 12.32
CA GLN A 35 10.43 -6.77 11.10
C GLN A 35 10.39 -5.60 10.12
N PRO A 36 10.48 -5.86 8.80
CA PRO A 36 10.31 -4.83 7.79
C PRO A 36 8.92 -4.18 7.93
N ASN A 37 8.84 -2.89 7.61
CA ASN A 37 7.58 -2.17 7.64
C ASN A 37 6.62 -2.76 6.61
N GLU A 38 5.48 -3.25 7.10
CA GLU A 38 4.40 -3.76 6.26
C GLU A 38 3.49 -2.61 5.84
N PHE A 39 3.18 -2.51 4.56
CA PHE A 39 2.26 -1.54 3.99
C PHE A 39 1.04 -2.25 3.40
N ARG A 40 -0.15 -1.90 3.87
CA ARG A 40 -1.42 -2.47 3.41
C ARG A 40 -2.09 -1.54 2.40
N CYS A 41 -2.39 -2.04 1.20
CA CYS A 41 -3.19 -1.33 0.21
C CYS A 41 -4.57 -0.95 0.78
N THR A 42 -4.97 0.31 0.61
CA THR A 42 -6.28 0.81 1.07
C THR A 42 -7.45 0.32 0.21
N VAL A 43 -7.18 -0.16 -1.01
CA VAL A 43 -8.20 -0.66 -1.94
C VAL A 43 -8.44 -2.16 -1.75
N CYS A 44 -7.44 -2.99 -2.06
CA CYS A 44 -7.59 -4.45 -2.04
C CYS A 44 -7.14 -5.09 -0.72
N GLY A 45 -6.49 -4.35 0.16
CA GLY A 45 -5.98 -4.89 1.42
C GLY A 45 -4.71 -5.74 1.32
N THR A 46 -4.11 -5.91 0.13
CA THR A 46 -2.83 -6.62 -0.04
C THR A 46 -1.73 -5.96 0.79
N VAL A 47 -0.98 -6.77 1.53
CA VAL A 47 0.14 -6.33 2.36
C VAL A 47 1.44 -6.50 1.59
N LYS A 48 2.30 -5.50 1.63
CA LYS A 48 3.62 -5.48 0.99
C LYS A 48 4.67 -5.10 2.02
N SER A 49 5.73 -5.89 2.09
CA SER A 49 6.92 -5.56 2.86
C SER A 49 7.83 -4.72 1.97
N THR A 50 8.29 -3.57 2.45
CA THR A 50 9.41 -2.83 1.84
C THR A 50 10.74 -3.32 2.37
#